data_AF-A0A355GMH2-F1
#
_entry.id   AF-A0A355GMH2-F1
#
_cell.length_a   1.000
_cell.length_b   1.000
_cell.length_c   1.000
_cell.angle_alpha   90.00
_cell.angle_beta   90.00
_cell.angle_gamma   90.00
#
_symmetry.space_group_name_H-M   'P 1'
#
loop_
_entity.id
_entity.type
_entity.pdbx_description
1 polymer ?
#
loop_
_entity_poly.entity_id
_entity_poly.type
_entity_poly.pdbx_seq_one_letter_code
_entity_poly.pdbx_strand_id
1 'polypeptide(L)'
;LESLFSMLNTRNVQQLSEQAILDHPMFHVRWRWNVTRALLVSRMQNGKKVPPPLQRFRAEDLLTAVFPRLTGCPENEIGEIVRPDHILVDQTLTDCLNEQLDIEGLKNVLLEIEQGTVKLIPRDTREPSPFCYELLNSSPYTFLDGGEAQERRARAVATRHTLSVESVEDLGRLSPEAIAQVCQEAQPVVRNADEFHDVLLGRIHLPIQEHPEWSDWYQELEATGRATTLVRP
;
A
#
# COMPACT_ATOMS: atom_id res chain seq x y z
N LEU A 1 -14.78 -3.58 23.88
CA LEU A 1 -14.14 -2.83 22.78
C LEU A 1 -12.94 -2.04 23.29
N GLU A 2 -13.11 -1.14 24.26
CA GLU A 2 -12.01 -0.35 24.83
C GLU A 2 -10.87 -1.20 25.41
N SER A 3 -11.22 -2.34 26.02
CA SER A 3 -10.24 -3.30 26.55
C SER A 3 -9.30 -3.90 25.49
N LEU A 4 -9.64 -3.83 24.20
CA LEU A 4 -8.77 -4.32 23.12
C LEU A 4 -7.59 -3.38 22.88
N PHE A 5 -7.77 -2.08 23.14
CA PHE A 5 -6.74 -1.07 22.87
C PHE A 5 -5.52 -1.21 23.78
N SER A 6 -5.68 -1.77 24.99
CA SER A 6 -4.57 -1.98 25.93
C SER A 6 -3.84 -3.31 25.73
N MET A 7 -4.34 -4.20 24.85
CA MET A 7 -3.72 -5.51 24.61
C MET A 7 -2.37 -5.40 23.89
N LEU A 8 -2.23 -4.40 23.02
CA LEU A 8 -1.00 -4.07 22.31
C LEU A 8 -0.49 -2.72 22.83
N ASN A 9 0.77 -2.69 23.26
CA ASN A 9 1.41 -1.50 23.81
C ASN A 9 2.90 -1.48 23.44
N THR A 10 3.56 -0.37 23.73
CA THR A 10 4.97 -0.16 23.34
C THR A 10 5.91 -1.22 23.95
N ARG A 11 5.53 -1.84 25.07
CA ARG A 11 6.36 -2.83 25.79
C ARG A 11 6.26 -4.24 25.19
N ASN A 12 5.12 -4.60 24.62
CA ASN A 12 4.87 -5.96 24.13
C ASN A 12 4.81 -6.07 22.60
N VAL A 13 4.66 -4.95 21.87
CA VAL A 13 4.46 -4.96 20.42
C VAL A 13 5.57 -5.68 19.66
N GLN A 14 6.83 -5.51 20.08
CA GLN A 14 7.95 -6.13 19.39
C GLN A 14 7.93 -7.66 19.53
N GLN A 15 7.83 -8.18 20.76
CA GLN A 15 7.79 -9.62 21.01
C GLN A 15 6.57 -10.27 20.32
N LEU A 16 5.41 -9.63 20.39
CA LEU A 16 4.20 -10.13 19.73
C LEU A 16 4.32 -10.11 18.20
N SER A 17 4.94 -9.07 17.63
CA SER A 17 5.20 -9.00 16.19
C SER A 17 6.20 -10.06 15.74
N GLU A 18 7.27 -10.27 16.51
CA GLU A 18 8.24 -11.34 16.25
C GLU A 18 7.56 -12.71 16.18
N GLN A 19 6.70 -13.04 17.17
CA GLN A 19 5.95 -14.30 17.16
C GLN A 19 4.95 -14.36 16.00
N ALA A 20 4.20 -13.29 15.73
CA ALA A 20 3.22 -13.27 14.65
C ALA A 20 3.86 -13.41 13.25
N ILE A 21 5.08 -12.88 13.06
CA ILE A 21 5.81 -12.99 11.80
C ILE A 21 6.23 -14.42 11.51
N LEU A 22 6.58 -15.20 12.55
CA LEU A 22 7.00 -16.59 12.37
C LEU A 22 5.92 -17.44 11.69
N ASP A 23 4.66 -17.26 12.07
CA ASP A 23 3.53 -17.97 11.46
C ASP A 23 3.09 -17.37 10.10
N HIS A 24 3.65 -16.23 9.70
CA HIS A 24 3.24 -15.52 8.50
C HIS A 24 4.08 -15.93 7.28
N PRO A 25 3.47 -16.12 6.09
CA PRO A 25 4.18 -16.40 4.85
C PRO A 25 5.33 -15.44 4.48
N MET A 26 5.33 -14.20 4.99
CA MET A 26 6.36 -13.21 4.69
C MET A 26 7.73 -13.65 5.22
N PHE A 27 7.75 -14.37 6.35
CA PHE A 27 8.99 -14.89 6.93
C PHE A 27 9.67 -15.86 5.96
N HIS A 28 8.94 -16.85 5.42
CA HIS A 28 9.47 -17.82 4.46
C HIS A 28 9.99 -17.15 3.18
N VAL A 29 9.28 -16.13 2.69
CA VAL A 29 9.71 -15.36 1.51
C VAL A 29 11.03 -14.65 1.80
N ARG A 30 11.14 -13.98 2.95
CA ARG A 30 12.32 -13.22 3.35
C ARG A 30 13.51 -14.13 3.70
N TRP A 31 13.25 -15.25 4.37
CA TRP A 31 14.21 -16.31 4.66
C TRP A 31 14.88 -16.78 3.38
N ARG A 32 14.08 -17.16 2.37
CA ARG A 32 14.58 -17.59 1.07
C ARG A 32 15.46 -16.51 0.42
N TRP A 33 15.09 -15.23 0.53
CA TRP A 33 15.92 -14.16 0.00
C TRP A 33 17.27 -14.09 0.71
N ASN A 34 17.28 -14.17 2.04
CA ASN A 34 18.49 -14.10 2.86
C ASN A 34 19.43 -15.29 2.65
N VAL A 35 18.93 -16.53 2.68
CA VAL A 35 19.77 -17.71 2.41
C VAL A 35 20.33 -17.72 0.99
N THR A 36 19.61 -17.12 0.04
CA THR A 36 20.08 -17.00 -1.33
C THR A 36 21.11 -15.88 -1.48
N ARG A 37 20.97 -14.75 -0.77
CA ARG A 37 21.97 -13.67 -0.70
C ARG A 37 23.24 -14.14 0.00
N ALA A 38 23.11 -14.97 1.03
CA ALA A 38 24.21 -15.62 1.73
C ALA A 38 24.86 -16.76 0.93
N LEU A 39 24.40 -17.02 -0.30
CA LEU A 39 24.90 -18.06 -1.21
C LEU A 39 24.76 -19.51 -0.67
N LEU A 40 23.92 -19.73 0.35
CA LEU A 40 23.63 -21.06 0.89
C LEU A 40 22.65 -21.83 0.01
N VAL A 41 21.70 -21.12 -0.62
CA VAL A 41 20.84 -21.68 -1.66
C VAL A 41 21.32 -21.16 -3.02
N SER A 42 21.81 -22.06 -3.86
CA SER A 42 22.31 -21.66 -5.18
C SER A 42 21.19 -21.29 -6.14
N ARG A 43 21.36 -20.15 -6.84
CA ARG A 43 20.51 -19.72 -7.97
C ARG A 43 20.93 -20.36 -9.30
N MET A 44 22.15 -20.89 -9.39
CA MET A 44 22.70 -21.46 -10.62
C MET A 44 23.39 -22.80 -10.36
N GLN A 45 23.13 -23.78 -11.22
CA GLN A 45 23.74 -25.10 -11.15
C GLN A 45 24.13 -25.53 -12.56
N ASN A 46 25.39 -25.91 -12.75
CA ASN A 46 25.94 -26.34 -14.04
C ASN A 46 25.66 -25.33 -15.18
N GLY A 47 25.86 -24.03 -14.90
CA GLY A 47 25.64 -22.94 -15.87
C GLY A 47 24.17 -22.63 -16.17
N LYS A 48 23.21 -23.31 -15.54
CA LYS A 48 21.76 -23.09 -15.73
C LYS A 48 21.11 -22.50 -14.49
N LYS A 49 20.05 -21.71 -14.67
CA LYS A 49 19.24 -21.20 -13.54
C LYS A 49 18.50 -22.35 -12.86
N VAL A 50 18.54 -22.38 -11.53
CA VAL A 50 17.79 -23.34 -10.73
C VAL A 50 16.30 -22.96 -10.77
N PRO A 51 15.38 -23.89 -11.07
CA PRO A 51 13.94 -23.60 -11.10
C PRO A 51 13.42 -23.04 -9.75
N PRO A 52 12.51 -22.06 -9.76
CA PRO A 52 11.99 -21.46 -8.53
C PRO A 52 11.40 -22.45 -7.50
N PRO A 53 10.65 -23.51 -7.89
CA PRO A 53 10.18 -24.51 -6.94
C PRO A 53 11.31 -25.23 -6.20
N LEU A 54 12.41 -25.53 -6.89
CA LEU A 54 13.57 -26.18 -6.29
C LEU A 54 14.34 -25.23 -5.35
N GLN A 55 14.38 -23.94 -5.66
CA GLN A 55 14.94 -22.94 -4.73
C GLN A 55 14.09 -22.80 -3.46
N ARG A 56 12.75 -22.85 -3.59
CA ARG A 56 11.85 -22.87 -2.43
C ARG A 56 12.10 -24.10 -1.58
N PHE A 57 12.06 -25.29 -2.19
CA PHE A 57 12.33 -26.54 -1.49
C PHE A 57 13.66 -26.53 -0.73
N ARG A 58 14.76 -26.12 -1.37
CA ARG A 58 16.07 -26.04 -0.71
C ARG A 58 16.13 -25.00 0.41
N ALA A 59 15.41 -23.89 0.29
CA ALA A 59 15.34 -22.88 1.33
C ALA A 59 14.53 -23.36 2.54
N GLU A 60 13.41 -24.03 2.30
CA GLU A 60 12.61 -24.66 3.36
C GLU A 60 13.37 -25.79 4.05
N ASP A 61 14.08 -26.64 3.31
CA ASP A 61 14.91 -27.71 3.88
C ASP A 61 16.01 -27.16 4.81
N LEU A 62 16.65 -26.06 4.39
CA LEU A 62 17.61 -25.34 5.23
C LEU A 62 16.93 -24.70 6.46
N LEU A 63 15.71 -24.18 6.31
CA LEU A 63 14.94 -23.64 7.44
C LEU A 63 14.64 -24.74 8.45
N THR A 64 14.19 -25.91 7.99
CA THR A 64 13.91 -27.07 8.86
C THR A 64 15.17 -27.55 9.58
N ALA A 65 16.35 -27.49 8.94
CA ALA A 65 17.60 -27.85 9.59
C ALA A 65 18.03 -26.85 10.68
N VAL A 66 17.81 -25.55 10.45
CA VAL A 66 18.26 -24.47 11.35
C VAL A 66 17.24 -24.15 12.44
N PHE A 67 15.96 -24.19 12.10
CA PHE A 67 14.83 -23.85 12.96
C PHE A 67 13.73 -24.92 12.86
N PRO A 68 13.99 -26.16 13.33
CA PRO A 68 13.06 -27.29 13.17
C PRO A 68 11.68 -27.03 13.79
N ARG A 69 11.66 -26.29 14.90
CA ARG A 69 10.45 -25.93 15.65
C ARG A 69 9.45 -25.13 14.83
N LEU A 70 9.95 -24.18 14.03
CA LEU A 70 9.10 -23.36 13.17
C LEU A 70 8.41 -24.18 12.07
N THR A 71 9.11 -25.15 11.50
CA THR A 71 8.59 -26.00 10.42
C THR A 71 7.94 -27.30 10.94
N GLY A 72 7.85 -27.45 12.26
CA GLY A 72 7.30 -28.62 12.92
C GLY A 72 5.78 -28.73 12.76
N CYS A 73 5.20 -29.85 13.21
CA CYS A 73 3.75 -29.97 13.28
C CYS A 73 3.21 -28.97 14.32
N PRO A 74 2.26 -28.09 13.97
CA PRO A 74 1.68 -27.11 14.91
C PRO A 74 1.08 -27.76 16.16
N GLU A 75 0.64 -29.02 16.07
CA GLU A 75 0.07 -29.78 17.17
C GLU A 75 1.10 -30.17 18.26
N ASN A 76 2.39 -30.15 17.93
CA ASN A 76 3.47 -30.52 18.86
C ASN A 76 4.11 -29.31 19.55
N GLU A 77 3.81 -28.09 19.10
CA GLU A 77 4.34 -26.84 19.64
C GLU A 77 3.31 -26.25 20.62
N ILE A 78 3.61 -26.30 21.93
CA ILE A 78 2.77 -25.67 22.96
C ILE A 78 3.50 -24.43 23.48
N GLY A 79 2.90 -23.25 23.29
CA GLY A 79 3.41 -21.97 23.80
C GLY A 79 4.21 -21.18 22.76
N GLU A 80 5.00 -20.20 23.23
CA GLU A 80 5.81 -19.34 22.37
C GLU A 80 6.90 -20.12 21.63
N ILE A 81 7.08 -19.81 20.34
CA ILE A 81 8.13 -20.43 19.54
C ILE A 81 9.47 -19.82 19.97
N VAL A 82 10.31 -20.65 20.57
CA VAL A 82 11.66 -20.26 20.96
C VAL A 82 12.55 -20.29 19.73
N ARG A 83 12.97 -19.10 19.27
CA ARG A 83 13.89 -18.95 18.15
C ARG A 83 15.30 -19.47 18.50
N PRO A 84 15.99 -20.13 17.56
CA PRO A 84 17.38 -20.52 17.74
C PRO A 84 18.30 -19.30 17.69
N ASP A 85 19.45 -19.40 18.37
CA ASP A 85 20.56 -18.44 18.20
C ASP A 85 21.23 -18.69 16.85
N HIS A 86 20.72 -18.03 15.80
CA HIS A 86 21.19 -18.22 14.43
C HIS A 86 21.09 -16.93 13.62
N ILE A 87 22.23 -16.47 13.12
CA ILE A 87 22.40 -15.17 12.44
C ILE A 87 21.40 -14.98 11.28
N LEU A 88 21.12 -16.01 10.48
CA LEU A 88 20.16 -15.87 9.37
C LEU A 88 18.70 -15.76 9.84
N VAL A 89 18.37 -16.37 10.98
CA VAL A 89 17.02 -16.27 11.56
C VAL A 89 16.85 -14.86 12.11
N ASP A 90 17.84 -14.36 12.84
CA ASP A 90 17.88 -12.99 13.36
C ASP A 90 17.80 -11.95 12.25
N GLN A 91 18.60 -12.11 11.19
CA GLN A 91 18.57 -11.20 10.05
C GLN A 91 17.21 -11.25 9.34
N THR A 92 16.60 -12.43 9.23
CA THR A 92 15.29 -12.56 8.58
C THR A 92 14.19 -11.89 9.38
N LEU A 93 14.18 -12.04 10.70
CA LEU A 93 13.25 -11.31 11.58
C LEU A 93 13.48 -9.81 11.50
N THR A 94 14.74 -9.37 11.55
CA THR A 94 15.12 -7.95 11.44
C THR A 94 14.62 -7.35 10.14
N ASP A 95 14.84 -8.03 9.01
CA ASP A 95 14.34 -7.59 7.70
C ASP A 95 12.81 -7.54 7.65
N CYS A 96 12.12 -8.54 8.20
CA CYS A 96 10.66 -8.54 8.23
C CYS A 96 10.13 -7.37 9.06
N LEU A 97 10.72 -7.08 10.22
CA LEU A 97 10.26 -6.03 11.13
C LEU A 97 10.55 -4.61 10.65
N ASN A 98 11.63 -4.41 9.91
CA ASN A 98 12.13 -3.06 9.58
C ASN A 98 12.05 -2.70 8.08
N GLU A 99 12.06 -3.68 7.18
CA GLU A 99 11.93 -3.40 5.74
C GLU A 99 10.54 -3.70 5.20
N GLN A 100 9.96 -4.85 5.57
CA GLN A 100 8.62 -5.22 5.11
C GLN A 100 7.53 -4.55 5.97
N LEU A 101 7.82 -4.43 7.27
CA LEU A 101 7.02 -3.72 8.25
C LEU A 101 7.81 -2.50 8.76
N ASP A 102 7.12 -1.62 9.47
CA ASP A 102 7.71 -0.48 10.16
C ASP A 102 7.45 -0.61 11.66
N ILE A 103 8.25 -1.44 12.34
CA ILE A 103 8.08 -1.69 13.77
C ILE A 103 8.32 -0.42 14.61
N GLU A 104 9.24 0.46 14.18
CA GLU A 104 9.55 1.70 14.91
C GLU A 104 8.43 2.72 14.71
N GLY A 105 7.88 2.86 13.50
CA GLY A 105 6.68 3.64 13.25
C GLY A 105 5.49 3.15 14.05
N LEU A 106 5.28 1.84 14.13
CA LEU A 106 4.21 1.26 14.97
C LEU A 106 4.40 1.57 16.46
N LYS A 107 5.63 1.45 16.99
CA LYS A 107 5.95 1.83 18.37
C LYS A 107 5.65 3.32 18.61
N ASN A 108 5.98 4.19 17.66
CA ASN A 108 5.68 5.62 17.78
C ASN A 108 4.18 5.90 17.83
N VAL A 109 3.38 5.25 16.99
CA VAL A 109 1.92 5.38 17.03
C VAL A 109 1.35 4.89 18.36
N LEU A 110 1.84 3.75 18.87
CA LEU A 110 1.43 3.23 20.18
C LEU A 110 1.83 4.18 21.32
N LEU A 111 3.00 4.81 21.22
CA LEU A 111 3.44 5.83 22.17
C LEU A 111 2.54 7.07 22.14
N GLU A 112 2.13 7.54 20.96
CA GLU A 112 1.20 8.66 20.83
C GLU A 112 -0.19 8.34 21.39
N ILE A 113 -0.63 7.08 21.27
CA ILE A 113 -1.85 6.58 21.91
C ILE A 113 -1.69 6.59 23.43
N GLU A 114 -0.57 6.07 23.96
CA GLU A 114 -0.28 6.05 25.40
C GLU A 114 -0.19 7.47 26.00
N GLN A 115 0.33 8.44 25.23
CA GLN A 115 0.40 9.84 25.61
C GLN A 115 -0.93 10.59 25.47
N GLY A 116 -1.94 9.99 24.84
CA GLY A 116 -3.24 10.61 24.60
C GLY A 116 -3.27 11.61 23.44
N THR A 117 -2.19 11.71 22.66
CA THR A 117 -2.14 12.52 21.43
C THR A 117 -3.04 11.89 20.35
N VAL A 118 -3.03 10.56 20.23
CA VAL A 118 -3.97 9.81 19.38
C VAL A 118 -5.13 9.33 20.24
N LYS A 119 -6.35 9.77 19.89
CA LYS A 119 -7.57 9.39 20.60
C LYS A 119 -8.22 8.17 19.96
N LEU A 120 -8.48 7.15 20.75
CA LEU A 120 -9.22 5.97 20.33
C LEU A 120 -10.70 6.11 20.71
N ILE A 121 -11.60 5.94 19.74
CA ILE A 121 -13.05 6.07 19.93
C ILE A 121 -13.71 4.74 19.55
N PRO A 122 -14.17 3.93 20.52
CA PRO A 122 -14.91 2.72 20.22
C PRO A 122 -16.30 3.06 19.69
N ARG A 123 -16.69 2.39 18.61
CA ARG A 123 -18.05 2.45 18.07
C ARG A 123 -18.53 1.04 17.76
N ASP A 124 -19.65 0.68 18.38
CA ASP A 124 -20.39 -0.51 18.05
C ASP A 124 -21.60 -0.09 17.20
N THR A 125 -21.61 -0.47 15.94
CA THR A 125 -22.63 -0.06 14.97
C THR A 125 -23.38 -1.28 14.46
N ARG A 126 -24.70 -1.12 14.28
CA ARG A 126 -25.56 -2.20 13.73
C ARG A 126 -25.24 -2.54 12.29
N GLU A 127 -24.72 -1.57 11.54
CA GLU A 127 -24.29 -1.72 10.16
C GLU A 127 -22.82 -1.27 10.02
N PRO A 128 -22.03 -1.88 9.13
CA PRO A 128 -20.65 -1.48 8.91
C PRO A 128 -20.59 -0.04 8.40
N SER A 129 -19.57 0.71 8.84
CA SER A 129 -19.33 2.07 8.33
C SER A 129 -18.89 2.03 6.86
N PRO A 130 -19.14 3.09 6.07
CA PRO A 130 -18.61 3.18 4.70
C PRO A 130 -17.10 2.97 4.60
N PHE A 131 -16.33 3.37 5.62
CA PHE A 131 -14.87 3.15 5.66
C PHE A 131 -14.49 1.67 5.78
N CYS A 132 -15.38 0.82 6.29
CA CYS A 132 -15.14 -0.62 6.37
C CYS A 132 -15.48 -1.35 5.06
N TYR A 133 -16.17 -0.73 4.11
CA TYR A 133 -16.69 -1.43 2.93
C TYR A 133 -15.59 -1.98 2.03
N GLU A 134 -14.49 -1.24 1.90
CA GLU A 134 -13.32 -1.70 1.15
C GLU A 134 -12.65 -2.90 1.83
N LEU A 135 -12.56 -2.88 3.17
CA LEU A 135 -12.01 -4.00 3.94
C LEU A 135 -12.89 -5.25 3.83
N LEU A 136 -14.21 -5.09 3.89
CA LEU A 136 -15.18 -6.19 3.77
C LEU A 136 -15.19 -6.80 2.36
N ASN A 137 -15.06 -5.96 1.32
CA ASN A 137 -15.03 -6.37 -0.08
C ASN A 137 -13.61 -6.54 -0.64
N SER A 138 -12.61 -6.59 0.25
CA SER A 138 -11.21 -6.66 -0.17
C SER A 138 -10.94 -7.91 -1.01
N SER A 139 -10.00 -7.75 -1.94
CA SER A 139 -9.61 -8.82 -2.83
C SER A 139 -8.86 -9.91 -2.07
N PRO A 140 -8.85 -11.17 -2.54
CA PRO A 140 -8.20 -12.27 -1.81
C PRO A 140 -6.71 -12.04 -1.50
N TYR A 141 -6.03 -11.19 -2.27
CA TYR A 141 -4.62 -10.85 -2.07
C TYR A 141 -4.37 -9.75 -1.03
N THR A 142 -5.43 -9.11 -0.50
CA THR A 142 -5.31 -8.10 0.56
C THR A 142 -5.09 -8.73 1.93
N PHE A 143 -5.40 -10.01 2.08
CA PHE A 143 -5.23 -10.73 3.33
C PHE A 143 -3.77 -11.17 3.52
N LEU A 144 -3.32 -11.03 4.76
CA LEU A 144 -1.98 -11.40 5.21
C LEU A 144 -1.85 -12.91 5.48
N ASP A 145 -2.98 -13.59 5.72
CA ASP A 145 -3.04 -15.03 5.95
C ASP A 145 -3.30 -15.84 4.67
N GLY A 146 -3.00 -17.15 4.73
CA GLY A 146 -3.24 -18.10 3.65
C GLY A 146 -4.67 -18.66 3.60
N GLY A 147 -5.62 -18.08 4.35
CA GLY A 147 -6.98 -18.62 4.46
C GLY A 147 -7.77 -18.57 3.15
N GLU A 148 -8.69 -19.51 2.95
CA GLU A 148 -9.57 -19.50 1.79
C GLU A 148 -10.60 -18.35 1.87
N ALA A 149 -10.98 -17.79 0.72
CA ALA A 149 -11.90 -16.66 0.67
C ALA A 149 -13.31 -16.98 1.23
N GLN A 150 -13.71 -18.24 1.19
CA GLN A 150 -15.00 -18.78 1.60
C GLN A 150 -15.14 -18.87 3.13
N GLU A 151 -14.02 -19.06 3.84
CA GLU A 151 -13.99 -19.16 5.30
C GLU A 151 -14.04 -17.78 5.97
N ARG A 152 -13.92 -16.70 5.18
CA ARG A 152 -13.89 -15.33 5.67
C ARG A 152 -15.29 -14.81 5.97
N ARG A 153 -15.64 -14.82 7.27
CA ARG A 153 -16.87 -14.24 7.82
C ARG A 153 -17.15 -12.80 7.39
N ALA A 154 -16.11 -12.02 7.05
CA ALA A 154 -16.24 -10.66 6.54
C ALA A 154 -17.06 -10.57 5.23
N ARG A 155 -16.93 -11.55 4.33
CA ARG A 155 -17.72 -11.60 3.08
C ARG A 155 -19.16 -12.08 3.27
N ALA A 156 -19.46 -12.67 4.43
CA ALA A 156 -20.83 -13.04 4.80
C ALA A 156 -21.63 -11.83 5.34
N VAL A 157 -20.97 -10.69 5.58
CA VAL A 157 -21.63 -9.45 5.96
C VAL A 157 -22.30 -8.87 4.72
N ALA A 158 -23.61 -9.08 4.60
CA ALA A 158 -24.42 -8.41 3.59
C ALA A 158 -24.38 -6.91 3.84
N THR A 159 -23.55 -6.18 3.10
CA THR A 159 -23.72 -4.73 2.97
C THR A 159 -25.02 -4.51 2.22
N ARG A 160 -26.00 -3.84 2.84
CA ARG A 160 -27.20 -3.39 2.12
C ARG A 160 -26.73 -2.50 0.98
N HIS A 161 -26.68 -3.10 -0.21
CA HIS A 161 -26.29 -2.46 -1.46
C HIS A 161 -27.34 -1.42 -1.82
N THR A 162 -27.30 -0.26 -1.17
CA THR A 162 -27.92 1.00 -1.60
C THR A 162 -27.55 2.07 -0.57
N LEU A 163 -26.32 2.58 -0.64
CA LEU A 163 -26.23 4.03 -0.55
C LEU A 163 -26.91 4.52 -1.83
N SER A 164 -28.09 5.12 -1.74
CA SER A 164 -28.72 5.72 -2.92
C SER A 164 -27.73 6.71 -3.53
N VAL A 165 -27.73 6.87 -4.85
CA VAL A 165 -26.89 7.87 -5.54
C VAL A 165 -27.02 9.24 -4.86
N GLU A 166 -28.23 9.57 -4.42
CA GLU A 166 -28.59 10.76 -3.63
C GLU A 166 -27.82 10.88 -2.29
N SER A 167 -27.52 9.77 -1.61
CA SER A 167 -26.76 9.77 -0.33
C SER A 167 -25.25 9.94 -0.50
N VAL A 168 -24.73 9.75 -1.72
CA VAL A 168 -23.31 9.94 -2.06
C VAL A 168 -23.05 11.29 -2.72
N GLU A 169 -24.09 11.96 -3.24
CA GLU A 169 -23.99 13.31 -3.81
C GLU A 169 -23.34 14.30 -2.85
N ASP A 170 -23.66 14.24 -1.54
CA ASP A 170 -23.07 15.14 -0.56
C ASP A 170 -21.60 14.84 -0.22
N LEU A 171 -21.14 13.60 -0.35
CA LEU A 171 -19.73 13.22 -0.15
C LEU A 171 -18.86 13.47 -1.40
N GLY A 172 -19.47 13.55 -2.58
CA GLY A 172 -18.80 13.82 -3.86
C GLY A 172 -18.79 15.30 -4.27
N ARG A 173 -19.44 16.19 -3.51
CA ARG A 173 -19.47 17.64 -3.82
C ARG A 173 -18.12 18.29 -3.55
N LEU A 174 -17.30 18.35 -4.59
CA LEU A 174 -16.15 19.23 -4.64
C LEU A 174 -16.61 20.67 -4.39
N SER A 175 -15.95 21.37 -3.46
CA SER A 175 -16.22 22.78 -3.23
C SER A 175 -15.98 23.56 -4.53
N PRO A 176 -16.94 24.37 -5.02
CA PRO A 176 -16.74 25.24 -6.17
C PRO A 176 -15.54 26.18 -5.98
N GLU A 177 -15.27 26.59 -4.74
CA GLU A 177 -14.14 27.46 -4.38
C GLU A 177 -12.82 26.71 -4.51
N ALA A 178 -12.77 25.44 -4.08
CA ALA A 178 -11.58 24.60 -4.24
C ALA A 178 -11.29 24.28 -5.71
N ILE A 179 -12.34 24.04 -6.53
CA ILE A 179 -12.19 23.89 -7.98
C ILE A 179 -11.62 25.17 -8.60
N ALA A 180 -12.20 26.32 -8.26
CA ALA A 180 -11.75 27.62 -8.78
C ALA A 180 -10.28 27.89 -8.40
N GLN A 181 -9.88 27.59 -7.17
CA GLN A 181 -8.50 27.73 -6.70
C GLN A 181 -7.54 26.86 -7.51
N VAL A 182 -7.82 25.56 -7.66
CA VAL A 182 -6.96 24.63 -8.40
C VAL A 182 -6.90 25.01 -9.89
N CYS A 183 -8.01 25.44 -10.48
CA CYS A 183 -8.02 25.95 -11.85
C CYS A 183 -7.13 27.19 -12.02
N GLN A 184 -7.12 28.10 -11.03
CA GLN A 184 -6.25 29.27 -11.03
C GLN A 184 -4.78 28.91 -10.85
N GLU A 185 -4.46 27.99 -9.93
CA GLU A 185 -3.09 27.51 -9.69
C GLU A 185 -2.51 26.75 -10.89
N ALA A 186 -3.35 25.99 -11.60
CA ALA A 186 -2.96 25.22 -12.78
C ALA A 186 -2.98 26.04 -14.08
N GLN A 187 -3.41 27.31 -14.04
CA GLN A 187 -3.44 28.17 -15.20
C GLN A 187 -2.01 28.62 -15.56
N PRO A 188 -1.54 28.39 -16.79
CA PRO A 188 -0.20 28.80 -17.18
C PRO A 188 -0.11 30.32 -17.22
N VAL A 189 0.96 30.87 -16.65
CA VAL A 189 1.29 32.29 -16.78
C VAL A 189 1.97 32.48 -18.13
N VAL A 190 1.30 33.14 -19.06
CA VAL A 190 1.82 33.43 -20.40
C VAL A 190 2.11 34.92 -20.50
N ARG A 191 3.34 35.28 -20.87
CA ARG A 191 3.81 36.68 -20.92
C ARG A 191 4.24 37.13 -22.32
N ASN A 192 4.43 36.20 -23.24
CA ASN A 192 4.88 36.46 -24.61
C ASN A 192 4.45 35.33 -25.57
N ALA A 193 4.70 35.52 -26.87
CA ALA A 193 4.32 34.57 -27.91
C ALA A 193 5.03 33.22 -27.82
N ASP A 194 6.27 33.16 -27.31
CA ASP A 194 7.02 31.90 -27.17
C ASP A 194 6.46 31.05 -26.02
N GLU A 195 6.18 31.67 -24.86
CA GLU A 195 5.50 31.00 -23.74
C GLU A 195 4.10 30.53 -24.12
N PHE A 196 3.41 31.28 -24.99
CA PHE A 196 2.12 30.85 -25.52
C PHE A 196 2.25 29.61 -26.41
N HIS A 197 3.29 29.56 -27.24
CA HIS A 197 3.59 28.39 -28.07
C HIS A 197 3.86 27.15 -27.21
N ASP A 198 4.62 27.28 -26.12
CA ASP A 198 4.89 26.17 -25.20
C ASP A 198 3.61 25.63 -24.54
N VAL A 199 2.66 26.52 -24.18
CA VAL A 199 1.35 26.11 -23.67
C VAL A 199 0.55 25.33 -24.71
N LEU A 200 0.60 25.75 -25.99
CA LEU A 200 -0.07 25.04 -27.09
C LEU A 200 0.53 23.64 -27.32
N LEU A 201 1.85 23.48 -27.18
CA LEU A 201 2.51 22.17 -27.25
C LEU A 201 2.03 21.22 -26.14
N GLY A 202 1.74 21.74 -24.95
CA GLY A 202 1.22 20.95 -23.84
C GLY A 202 -0.29 20.63 -23.92
N ARG A 203 -1.10 21.53 -24.48
CA ARG A 203 -2.57 21.43 -24.48
C ARG A 203 -3.20 21.01 -25.82
N ILE A 204 -2.42 20.93 -26.90
CA ILE A 204 -2.80 20.49 -28.26
C ILE A 204 -3.81 21.43 -28.97
N HIS A 205 -4.90 21.84 -28.32
CA HIS A 205 -5.85 22.81 -28.84
C HIS A 205 -6.40 23.68 -27.72
N LEU A 206 -6.67 24.96 -28.00
CA LEU A 206 -7.21 25.90 -27.03
C LEU A 206 -8.30 26.76 -27.67
N PRO A 207 -9.46 26.97 -27.03
CA PRO A 207 -10.49 27.84 -27.56
C PRO A 207 -10.02 29.30 -27.51
N ILE A 208 -9.83 29.92 -28.68
CA ILE A 208 -9.35 31.32 -28.79
C ILE A 208 -10.24 32.32 -28.01
N GLN A 209 -11.51 31.99 -27.80
CA GLN A 209 -12.48 32.84 -27.09
C GLN A 209 -12.29 32.86 -25.57
N GLU A 210 -11.59 31.89 -24.98
CA GLU A 210 -11.39 31.81 -23.52
C GLU A 210 -10.35 32.82 -23.02
N HIS A 211 -9.44 33.27 -23.88
CA HIS A 211 -8.33 34.17 -23.53
C HIS A 211 -8.13 35.28 -24.58
N PRO A 212 -8.98 36.32 -24.59
CA PRO A 212 -8.87 37.43 -25.52
C PRO A 212 -7.49 38.12 -25.49
N GLU A 213 -6.84 38.14 -24.33
CA GLU A 213 -5.53 38.73 -24.09
C GLU A 213 -4.39 38.05 -24.86
N TRP A 214 -4.58 36.83 -25.37
CA TRP A 214 -3.58 36.10 -26.15
C TRP A 214 -3.74 36.30 -27.67
N SER A 215 -4.70 37.11 -28.11
CA SER A 215 -5.02 37.30 -29.53
C SER A 215 -3.84 37.85 -30.34
N ASP A 216 -3.09 38.79 -29.78
CA ASP A 216 -1.93 39.39 -30.44
C ASP A 216 -0.81 38.36 -30.63
N TRP A 217 -0.58 37.51 -29.63
CA TRP A 217 0.40 36.42 -29.69
C TRP A 217 -0.04 35.31 -30.65
N TYR A 218 -1.34 35.01 -30.72
CA TYR A 218 -1.87 34.08 -31.72
C TYR A 218 -1.58 34.56 -33.14
N GLN A 219 -1.81 35.85 -33.45
CA GLN A 219 -1.53 36.41 -34.77
C GLN A 219 -0.04 36.30 -35.14
N GLU A 220 0.85 36.53 -34.16
CA GLU A 220 2.29 36.34 -34.35
C GLU A 220 2.67 34.87 -34.62
N LEU A 221 2.10 33.93 -33.86
CA LEU A 221 2.35 32.50 -34.05
C LEU A 221 1.78 31.98 -35.37
N GLU A 222 0.62 32.48 -35.80
CA GLU A 222 0.01 32.13 -37.09
C GLU A 222 0.85 32.66 -38.25
N ALA A 223 1.28 33.92 -38.19
CA ALA A 223 2.14 34.54 -39.22
C ALA A 223 3.50 33.83 -39.37
N THR A 224 4.02 33.25 -38.28
CA THR A 224 5.27 32.50 -38.27
C THR A 224 5.10 31.00 -38.53
N GLY A 225 3.86 30.53 -38.78
CA GLY A 225 3.55 29.13 -39.06
C GLY A 225 3.68 28.19 -37.85
N ARG A 226 3.68 28.75 -36.63
CA ARG A 226 3.83 28.04 -35.34
C ARG A 226 2.50 27.67 -34.69
N ALA A 227 1.38 28.22 -35.16
CA ALA A 227 0.02 27.86 -34.74
C ALA A 227 -0.96 27.92 -35.92
N THR A 228 -2.10 27.24 -35.84
CA THR A 228 -3.19 27.29 -36.83
C THR A 228 -4.54 27.14 -36.16
N THR A 229 -5.58 27.75 -36.73
CA THR A 229 -6.97 27.48 -36.32
C THR A 229 -7.46 26.18 -36.93
N LEU A 230 -8.00 25.29 -36.09
CA LEU A 230 -8.73 24.10 -36.51
C LEU A 230 -10.22 24.43 -36.62
N VAL A 231 -10.75 24.39 -37.84
CA VAL A 231 -12.20 24.48 -38.08
C VAL A 231 -12.74 23.05 -38.13
N ARG A 232 -13.68 22.71 -37.24
CA ARG A 232 -14.41 21.44 -37.36
C ARG A 232 -15.26 21.49 -38.65
N PRO A 233 -15.25 20.43 -39.48
CA PRO A 233 -16.10 20.36 -40.66
C PRO A 233 -17.59 20.31 -40.32
#